data_AF-A0A0B1SHI6-F1
#
_entry.id   AF-A0A0B1SHI6-F1
#
_cell.length_a   1.000
_cell.length_b   1.000
_cell.length_c   1.000
_cell.angle_alpha   90.00
_cell.angle_beta   90.00
_cell.angle_gamma   90.00
#
_symmetry.space_group_name_H-M   'P 1'
#
loop_
_entity.id
_entity.type
_entity.pdbx_description
1 polymer ?
#
loop_
_entity_poly.entity_id
_entity_poly.type
_entity_poly.pdbx_seq_one_letter_code
_entity_poly.pdbx_strand_id
1 'polypeptide(L)'
;LQVLLTPGHTPDSLVLWYASDNRLFIGDLFYRYSDIMLSYEYTNIKAYEASLRKVIDFVMKHPEPKKLCYSAAKNDVDNECLPWFKHYHHFILTVLAGTHAGLPLRIDEADGWRFETRDKAMKIILSKDIVMRLNQAREKAQQYR
;
A
#
# COMPACT_ATOMS: atom_id res chain seq x y z
N LEU A 1 18.94 8.23 -12.06
CA LEU A 1 17.73 8.25 -11.21
C LEU A 1 16.52 8.23 -12.12
N GLN A 2 15.57 7.31 -11.93
CA GLN A 2 14.31 7.26 -12.66
C GLN A 2 13.15 7.51 -11.70
N VAL A 3 12.15 8.28 -12.14
CA VAL A 3 10.97 8.62 -11.32
C VAL A 3 9.77 7.79 -11.76
N LEU A 4 9.05 7.21 -10.81
CA LEU A 4 7.77 6.56 -11.01
C LEU A 4 6.71 7.32 -10.22
N LEU A 5 5.73 7.91 -10.92
CA LEU A 5 4.55 8.48 -10.25
C LEU A 5 3.74 7.36 -9.61
N THR A 6 3.42 7.50 -8.33
CA THR A 6 2.70 6.52 -7.51
C THR A 6 1.60 7.20 -6.68
N PRO A 7 0.63 7.86 -7.33
CA PRO A 7 -0.47 8.52 -6.62
C PRO A 7 -1.26 7.50 -5.78
N GLY A 8 -1.73 7.92 -4.61
CA GLY A 8 -2.58 7.08 -3.78
C GLY A 8 -2.57 7.48 -2.33
N HIS A 9 -1.39 7.47 -1.69
CA HIS A 9 -1.24 8.00 -0.34
C HIS A 9 -1.46 9.51 -0.35
N THR A 10 -0.69 10.20 -1.20
CA THR A 10 -0.99 11.55 -1.70
C THR A 10 -1.10 11.54 -3.24
N PRO A 11 -1.70 12.57 -3.86
CA PRO A 11 -1.83 12.66 -5.32
C PRO A 11 -0.48 12.80 -6.07
N ASP A 12 0.54 13.34 -5.39
CA ASP A 12 1.86 13.65 -5.91
C ASP A 12 2.95 12.67 -5.44
N SER A 13 2.56 11.61 -4.71
CA SER A 13 3.46 10.56 -4.26
C SER A 13 4.26 9.95 -5.43
N LEU A 14 5.54 9.71 -5.20
CA LEU A 14 6.47 9.17 -6.18
C LEU A 14 7.39 8.11 -5.57
N VAL A 15 7.91 7.24 -6.43
CA VAL A 15 8.97 6.28 -6.14
C VAL A 15 10.18 6.63 -7.00
N LEU A 16 11.37 6.57 -6.41
CA LEU A 16 12.62 6.81 -7.12
C LEU A 16 13.39 5.51 -7.30
N TRP A 17 13.80 5.22 -8.54
CA TRP A 17 14.71 4.12 -8.86
C TRP A 17 16.15 4.63 -8.98
N TYR A 18 17.02 4.07 -8.15
CA TYR A 18 18.46 4.34 -8.10
C TYR A 18 19.25 3.12 -8.57
N ALA A 19 19.50 3.08 -9.89
CA ALA A 19 20.06 1.93 -10.59
C ALA A 19 21.46 1.50 -10.09
N SER A 20 22.31 2.45 -9.69
CA SER A 20 23.67 2.15 -9.24
C SER A 20 23.73 1.30 -7.98
N ASP A 21 22.62 1.19 -7.24
CA ASP A 21 22.52 0.40 -6.02
C ASP A 21 21.30 -0.54 -6.02
N ASN A 22 20.70 -0.78 -7.19
CA ASN A 22 19.50 -1.60 -7.33
C ASN A 22 18.38 -1.28 -6.32
N ARG A 23 18.19 0.02 -6.02
CA ARG A 23 17.37 0.48 -4.89
C ARG A 23 16.17 1.32 -5.31
N LEU A 24 15.01 1.04 -4.73
CA LEU A 24 13.80 1.86 -4.80
C LEU A 24 13.61 2.70 -3.53
N PHE A 25 13.44 4.00 -3.64
CA PHE A 25 12.97 4.85 -2.54
C PHE A 25 11.47 5.03 -2.66
N ILE A 26 10.70 4.50 -1.70
CA ILE A 26 9.26 4.31 -1.86
C ILE A 26 8.36 5.21 -1.01
N GLY A 27 8.94 6.09 -0.19
CA GLY A 27 8.18 6.97 0.69
C GLY A 27 7.23 6.18 1.62
N ASP A 28 5.96 6.58 1.64
CA ASP A 28 4.89 5.96 2.42
C ASP A 28 4.12 4.83 1.69
N LEU A 29 4.64 4.30 0.58
CA LEU A 29 3.94 3.29 -0.23
C LEU A 29 3.88 1.89 0.44
N PHE A 30 4.86 1.54 1.27
CA PHE A 30 4.89 0.27 1.98
C PHE A 30 5.76 0.36 3.24
N TYR A 31 5.29 -0.24 4.34
CA TYR A 31 6.05 -0.47 5.56
C TYR A 31 5.88 -1.91 6.05
N ARG A 32 6.96 -2.55 6.49
CA ARG A 32 6.94 -3.96 6.95
C ARG A 32 6.64 -4.13 8.44
N TYR A 33 6.70 -3.06 9.24
CA TYR A 33 6.40 -3.15 10.68
C TYR A 33 5.73 -1.90 11.25
N SER A 34 5.44 -0.92 10.40
CA SER A 34 4.80 0.34 10.76
C SER A 34 3.44 0.47 10.10
N ASP A 35 2.60 1.32 10.68
CA ASP A 35 1.28 1.61 10.14
C ASP A 35 1.42 2.56 8.94
N ILE A 36 0.67 2.26 7.87
CA ILE A 36 0.43 3.18 6.76
C ILE A 36 -0.92 3.87 6.97
N MET A 37 -0.87 5.19 7.10
CA MET A 37 -2.04 6.03 7.30
C MET A 37 -2.65 6.42 5.95
N LEU A 38 -3.71 5.73 5.54
CA LEU A 38 -4.50 6.07 4.33
C LEU A 38 -5.78 6.78 4.77
N SER A 39 -5.61 7.86 5.53
CA SER A 39 -6.69 8.64 6.13
C SER A 39 -6.70 10.10 5.68
N TYR A 40 -5.73 10.51 4.86
CA TYR A 40 -5.64 11.88 4.36
C TYR A 40 -6.77 12.18 3.37
N GLU A 41 -7.23 13.42 3.31
CA GLU A 41 -8.40 13.80 2.51
C GLU A 41 -8.22 13.54 1.01
N TYR A 42 -6.99 13.64 0.50
CA TYR A 42 -6.67 13.37 -0.90
C TYR A 42 -6.19 11.92 -1.16
N THR A 43 -6.25 11.04 -0.15
CA THR A 43 -5.94 9.63 -0.35
C THR A 43 -6.94 8.99 -1.33
N ASN A 44 -6.41 8.27 -2.32
CA ASN A 44 -7.20 7.54 -3.30
C ASN A 44 -6.78 6.06 -3.32
N ILE A 45 -7.59 5.21 -2.70
CA ILE A 45 -7.26 3.78 -2.51
C ILE A 45 -7.15 2.99 -3.83
N LYS A 46 -7.89 3.40 -4.87
CA LYS A 46 -7.82 2.78 -6.20
C LYS A 46 -6.51 3.15 -6.89
N ALA A 47 -6.11 4.42 -6.81
CA ALA A 47 -4.82 4.88 -7.33
C ALA A 47 -3.67 4.23 -6.56
N TYR A 48 -3.81 4.09 -5.24
CA TYR A 48 -2.83 3.44 -4.37
C TYR A 48 -2.58 1.97 -4.78
N GLU A 49 -3.64 1.18 -4.98
CA GLU A 49 -3.52 -0.19 -5.50
C GLU A 49 -2.83 -0.23 -6.88
N ALA A 50 -3.24 0.66 -7.79
CA ALA A 50 -2.65 0.72 -9.12
C ALA A 50 -1.15 1.08 -9.08
N SER A 51 -0.77 1.95 -8.15
CA SER A 51 0.62 2.34 -7.88
C SER A 51 1.44 1.17 -7.31
N LEU A 52 0.89 0.40 -6.38
CA LEU A 52 1.53 -0.83 -5.89
C LEU A 52 1.77 -1.82 -7.03
N ARG A 53 0.75 -2.09 -7.85
CA ARG A 53 0.87 -2.97 -9.02
C ARG A 53 1.95 -2.47 -9.98
N LYS A 54 1.98 -1.16 -10.28
CA LYS A 54 2.99 -0.54 -11.14
C LYS A 54 4.42 -0.76 -10.62
N VAL A 55 4.63 -0.61 -9.31
CA VAL A 55 5.95 -0.84 -8.69
C VAL A 55 6.33 -2.32 -8.70
N ILE A 56 5.38 -3.22 -8.43
CA ILE A 56 5.60 -4.67 -8.53
C ILE A 56 5.97 -5.06 -9.96
N ASP A 57 5.26 -4.54 -10.96
CA ASP A 57 5.55 -4.79 -12.37
C ASP A 57 6.95 -4.27 -12.75
N PHE A 58 7.36 -3.12 -12.22
CA PHE A 58 8.71 -2.60 -12.39
C PHE A 58 9.76 -3.55 -11.81
N VAL A 59 9.58 -4.00 -10.56
CA VAL A 59 10.48 -4.95 -9.90
C VAL A 59 10.56 -6.27 -10.67
N MET A 60 9.42 -6.82 -11.06
CA MET A 60 9.33 -8.12 -11.75
C MET A 60 9.91 -8.12 -13.17
N LYS A 61 9.96 -6.96 -13.83
CA LYS A 61 10.58 -6.80 -15.16
C LYS A 61 12.09 -6.61 -15.11
N HIS A 62 12.67 -6.39 -13.93
CA HIS A 62 14.11 -6.28 -13.78
C HIS A 62 14.79 -7.63 -14.07
N PRO A 63 15.99 -7.68 -14.69
CA PRO A 63 16.69 -8.94 -14.98
C PRO A 63 16.95 -9.80 -13.73
N GLU A 64 17.23 -9.16 -12.60
CA GLU A 64 17.51 -9.81 -11.32
C GLU A 64 16.55 -9.32 -10.22
N PRO A 65 15.25 -9.66 -10.28
CA PRO A 65 14.21 -9.03 -9.46
C PRO A 65 14.36 -9.31 -7.96
N LYS A 66 15.04 -10.41 -7.60
CA LYS A 66 15.32 -10.79 -6.20
C LYS A 66 16.47 -10.00 -5.57
N LYS A 67 17.27 -9.28 -6.37
CA LYS A 67 18.37 -8.45 -5.88
C LYS A 67 17.97 -7.00 -5.62
N LEU A 68 16.72 -6.64 -5.89
CA LEU A 68 16.24 -5.27 -5.72
C LEU A 68 15.89 -5.01 -4.26
N CYS A 69 16.40 -3.90 -3.74
CA CYS A 69 16.10 -3.42 -2.39
C CYS A 69 15.19 -2.19 -2.43
N TYR A 70 14.50 -1.92 -1.33
CA TYR A 70 13.75 -0.70 -1.12
C TYR A 70 14.15 0.00 0.17
N SER A 71 13.96 1.32 0.20
CA SER A 71 13.99 2.14 1.40
C SER A 71 12.70 2.95 1.48
N ALA A 72 12.03 2.92 2.61
CA ALA A 72 10.79 3.67 2.85
C ALA A 72 11.08 4.92 3.71
N ALA A 73 10.09 5.79 3.93
CA ALA A 73 10.31 7.01 4.73
C ALA A 73 10.52 6.75 6.23
N LYS A 74 10.21 5.54 6.71
CA LYS A 74 10.45 5.09 8.09
C LYS A 74 11.69 4.19 8.19
N ASN A 75 11.81 3.42 9.26
CA ASN A 75 12.98 2.58 9.59
C ASN A 75 13.26 1.40 8.62
N ASP A 76 12.60 1.34 7.47
CA ASP A 76 12.79 0.29 6.46
C ASP A 76 13.88 0.76 5.50
N VAL A 77 15.13 0.34 5.75
CA VAL A 77 16.30 0.62 4.91
C VAL A 77 16.82 -0.69 4.34
N ASP A 78 17.10 -0.70 3.04
CA ASP A 78 17.74 -1.81 2.30
C ASP A 78 17.07 -3.16 2.42
N ASN A 79 15.75 -3.14 2.58
CA ASN A 79 14.94 -4.34 2.63
C ASN A 79 14.71 -4.90 1.22
N GLU A 80 14.61 -6.23 1.11
CA GLU A 80 14.29 -6.89 -0.15
C GLU A 80 12.90 -6.48 -0.67
N CYS A 81 12.76 -6.18 -1.96
CA CYS A 81 11.45 -5.89 -2.55
C CYS A 81 10.54 -7.14 -2.56
N LEU A 82 11.10 -8.29 -2.93
CA LEU A 82 10.37 -9.56 -3.01
C LEU A 82 10.76 -10.47 -1.84
N PRO A 83 9.80 -11.22 -1.26
CA PRO A 83 8.41 -11.36 -1.68
C PRO A 83 7.46 -10.27 -1.12
N TRP A 84 7.99 -9.33 -0.33
CA TRP A 84 7.19 -8.44 0.52
C TRP A 84 6.21 -7.55 -0.24
N PHE A 85 6.60 -6.98 -1.38
CA PHE A 85 5.68 -6.18 -2.20
C PHE A 85 4.48 -7.00 -2.69
N LYS A 86 4.69 -8.27 -3.07
CA LYS A 86 3.60 -9.17 -3.49
C LYS A 86 2.68 -9.52 -2.32
N HIS A 87 3.25 -9.83 -1.17
CA HIS A 87 2.46 -10.10 0.04
C HIS A 87 1.63 -8.88 0.43
N TYR A 88 2.21 -7.68 0.35
CA TYR A 88 1.51 -6.44 0.67
C TYR A 88 0.41 -6.12 -0.33
N HIS A 89 0.65 -6.29 -1.63
CA HIS A 89 -0.39 -6.12 -2.63
C HIS A 89 -1.54 -7.11 -2.46
N HIS A 90 -1.24 -8.38 -2.16
CA HIS A 90 -2.27 -9.36 -1.83
C HIS A 90 -3.09 -8.93 -0.60
N PHE A 91 -2.43 -8.46 0.47
CA PHE A 91 -3.09 -7.92 1.65
C PHE A 91 -3.98 -6.71 1.33
N ILE A 92 -3.54 -5.77 0.49
CA ILE A 92 -4.39 -4.67 0.02
C ILE A 92 -5.61 -5.18 -0.73
N LEU A 93 -5.45 -6.17 -1.61
CA LEU A 93 -6.55 -6.75 -2.36
C LEU A 93 -7.58 -7.44 -1.46
N THR A 94 -7.16 -8.16 -0.40
CA THR A 94 -8.09 -8.78 0.56
C THR A 94 -8.85 -7.72 1.36
N VAL A 95 -8.19 -6.63 1.76
CA VAL A 95 -8.84 -5.48 2.39
C VAL A 95 -9.86 -4.84 1.45
N LEU A 96 -9.52 -4.61 0.18
CA LEU A 96 -10.41 -4.03 -0.83
C LEU A 96 -11.60 -4.94 -1.15
N ALA A 97 -11.38 -6.25 -1.26
CA ALA A 97 -12.43 -7.24 -1.49
C ALA A 97 -13.37 -7.41 -0.29
N GLY A 98 -12.96 -6.97 0.91
CA GLY A 98 -13.73 -7.14 2.15
C GLY A 98 -13.60 -8.53 2.75
N THR A 99 -12.60 -9.32 2.33
CA THR A 99 -12.30 -10.65 2.90
C THR A 99 -11.33 -10.56 4.08
N HIS A 100 -10.66 -9.41 4.26
CA HIS A 100 -9.81 -9.14 5.41
C HIS A 100 -10.57 -8.35 6.48
N ALA A 101 -10.66 -8.90 7.68
CA ALA A 101 -11.32 -8.22 8.79
C ALA A 101 -10.49 -7.03 9.28
N GLY A 102 -11.15 -5.90 9.52
CA GLY A 102 -10.57 -4.72 10.14
C GLY A 102 -11.23 -4.42 11.47
N LEU A 103 -10.52 -3.71 12.35
CA LEU A 103 -11.02 -3.24 13.63
C LEU A 103 -11.22 -1.72 13.59
N PRO A 104 -12.36 -1.20 14.09
CA PRO A 104 -12.53 0.23 14.25
C PRO A 104 -11.46 0.76 15.19
N LEU A 105 -10.88 1.90 14.84
CA LEU A 105 -9.81 2.54 15.56
C LEU A 105 -10.08 4.04 15.60
N ARG A 106 -9.94 4.63 16.78
CA ARG A 106 -9.95 6.08 16.96
C ARG A 106 -8.51 6.54 17.12
N ILE A 107 -8.05 7.43 16.25
CA ILE A 107 -6.68 7.96 16.25
C ILE A 107 -6.81 9.46 16.41
N ASP A 108 -6.38 9.95 17.56
CA ASP A 108 -6.55 11.36 17.96
C ASP A 108 -8.02 11.80 17.81
N GLU A 109 -8.30 12.69 16.85
CA GLU A 109 -9.63 13.23 16.53
C GLU A 109 -10.30 12.56 15.31
N ALA A 110 -9.67 11.55 14.70
CA ALA A 110 -10.14 10.91 13.47
C ALA A 110 -10.59 9.45 13.68
N ASP A 111 -11.74 9.11 13.11
CA ASP A 111 -12.25 7.74 13.05
C ASP A 111 -11.69 6.98 11.82
N GLY A 112 -11.21 5.76 12.05
CA GLY A 112 -10.71 4.89 10.97
C GLY A 112 -10.88 3.40 11.28
N TRP A 113 -10.43 2.57 10.34
CA TRP A 113 -10.32 1.12 10.52
C TRP A 113 -8.89 0.68 10.31
N ARG A 114 -8.36 -0.06 11.28
CA ARG A 114 -7.09 -0.75 11.15
C ARG A 114 -7.31 -2.12 10.54
N PHE A 115 -6.56 -2.43 9.51
CA PHE A 115 -6.41 -3.77 8.96
C PHE A 115 -4.97 -4.22 9.19
N GLU A 116 -4.79 -5.45 9.68
CA GLU A 116 -3.46 -5.99 9.94
C GLU A 116 -3.36 -7.47 9.57
N THR A 117 -2.20 -7.89 9.08
CA THR A 117 -1.90 -9.31 8.89
C THR A 117 -1.76 -10.02 10.24
N ARG A 118 -1.96 -11.35 10.25
CA ARG A 118 -1.92 -12.15 11.49
C ARG A 118 -0.56 -12.06 12.21
N ASP A 119 0.52 -11.94 11.46
CA ASP A 119 1.88 -11.76 11.97
C ASP A 119 2.22 -10.29 12.30
N LYS A 120 1.29 -9.36 12.07
CA LYS A 120 1.41 -7.91 12.27
C LYS A 120 2.51 -7.24 11.44
N ALA A 121 2.99 -7.92 10.40
CA ALA A 121 3.99 -7.38 9.47
C ALA A 121 3.40 -6.39 8.46
N MET A 122 2.08 -6.27 8.33
CA MET A 122 1.49 -5.30 7.41
C MET A 122 0.27 -4.70 8.07
N LYS A 123 0.25 -3.37 8.14
CA LYS A 123 -0.78 -2.60 8.84
C LYS A 123 -1.16 -1.39 8.00
N ILE A 124 -2.44 -1.26 7.69
CA ILE A 124 -3.00 -0.06 7.08
C ILE A 124 -4.14 0.47 7.93
N ILE A 125 -4.29 1.78 7.93
CA ILE A 125 -5.41 2.46 8.55
C ILE A 125 -6.15 3.21 7.45
N LEU A 126 -7.42 2.89 7.26
CA LEU A 126 -8.29 3.60 6.32
C LEU A 126 -9.18 4.58 7.07
N SER A 127 -9.43 5.77 6.52
CA SER A 127 -10.45 6.66 7.07
C SER A 127 -11.85 6.03 7.01
N LYS A 128 -12.72 6.45 7.91
CA LYS A 128 -14.15 6.07 7.91
C LYS A 128 -14.81 6.26 6.55
N ASP A 129 -14.55 7.37 5.87
CA ASP A 129 -15.09 7.66 4.54
C ASP A 129 -14.67 6.61 3.49
N ILE A 130 -13.39 6.24 3.45
CA ILE A 130 -12.89 5.21 2.52
C ILE A 130 -13.59 3.88 2.80
N VAL A 131 -13.70 3.49 4.08
CA VAL A 131 -14.37 2.23 4.48
C VAL A 131 -15.84 2.23 4.06
N MET A 132 -16.56 3.34 4.28
CA MET A 132 -17.95 3.47 3.85
C MET A 132 -18.09 3.33 2.33
N ARG A 133 -17.25 4.00 1.55
CA ARG A 133 -17.25 3.89 0.07
C ARG A 133 -16.95 2.47 -0.40
N LEU A 134 -16.03 1.76 0.25
CA LEU A 134 -15.73 0.37 -0.06
C LEU A 134 -16.92 -0.55 0.22
N ASN A 135 -17.60 -0.37 1.35
CA ASN A 135 -18.79 -1.16 1.68
C ASN A 135 -19.93 -0.92 0.68
N GLN A 136 -20.22 0.34 0.35
CA GLN A 136 -21.21 0.69 -0.68
C GLN A 136 -20.87 0.08 -2.05
N ALA A 137 -19.59 0.08 -2.45
CA ALA A 137 -19.16 -0.53 -3.70
C ALA A 137 -19.37 -2.05 -3.71
N ARG A 138 -19.17 -2.72 -2.57
CA ARG A 138 -19.39 -4.17 -2.43
C ARG A 138 -20.87 -4.52 -2.46
N GLU A 139 -21.71 -3.77 -1.75
CA GLU A 139 -23.17 -3.95 -1.76
C GLU A 139 -23.72 -3.83 -3.19
N LYS A 140 -23.29 -2.79 -3.92
CA LYS A 140 -23.64 -2.64 -5.34
C LYS A 140 -23.17 -3.84 -6.16
N ALA A 141 -21.94 -4.29 -6.01
CA ALA A 141 -21.42 -5.44 -6.76
C ALA A 141 -22.16 -6.75 -6.47
N GLN A 142 -22.72 -6.92 -5.26
CA GLN A 142 -23.56 -8.06 -4.91
C GLN A 142 -24.96 -7.99 -5.55
N GLN A 143 -25.51 -6.79 -5.75
CA GLN A 143 -26.81 -6.62 -6.42
C GLN A 143 -26.80 -6.97 -7.91
N TYR A 144 -25.62 -6.95 -8.54
CA TYR A 144 -25.42 -7.31 -9.97
C TYR A 144 -24.89 -8.74 -10.17
N ARG A 145 -24.83 -9.56 -9.12
CA ARG A 145 -24.49 -10.99 -9.19
C ARG A 145 -25.75 -11.84 -9.09
#